data_AF-A0A8C2K728-F1
#
_entry.id   AF-A0A8C2K728-F1
#
_cell.length_a   1.000
_cell.length_b   1.000
_cell.length_c   1.000
_cell.angle_alpha   90.00
_cell.angle_beta   90.00
_cell.angle_gamma   90.00
#
_symmetry.space_group_name_H-M   'P 1'
#
loop_
_entity.id
_entity.type
_entity.pdbx_description
1 polymer ?
#
loop_
_entity_poly.entity_id
_entity_poly.type
_entity_poly.pdbx_seq_one_letter_code
_entity_poly.pdbx_strand_id
1 'polypeptide(L)'
;MTEGECKHVQFSMTISFPSSLPRLSLFLFAEILSVLSHKNIIQFYGAILEAPNYGIVTEYASRGSLYEYLSSVDSEEMDMDQVMTWAMDIAKGMHYLHAEAPVKVIHRDLKSRNVVLTAENVLKICDFGASKLVSHTTHMSLVGTFPWMAPEVIQSLPVSETCDTYSYGVVLWEMLTREVPFKGFEGLQVAWLVVEKHERPTIPSSCPASFADLMRRCWIAEPKERPQFKQILSTLETMKNDSKLPDQCNSFLHNKAEWRCEIEETLERLKQLEMELSCKEQELAERERRLTEWENRLMERSRSCTPVSPQHSVQKKKKHLILQPHLILCSTHSVLHSITIQKGESPHYYHYEVKCGQAL
;
A
#
# COMPACT_ATOMS: atom_id res chain seq x y z
N MET A 1 -38.49 -18.92 -37.93
CA MET A 1 -38.31 -18.56 -36.52
C MET A 1 -36.90 -18.96 -36.16
N THR A 2 -36.00 -17.99 -36.09
CA THR A 2 -34.58 -18.21 -35.77
C THR A 2 -34.48 -18.60 -34.29
N GLU A 3 -33.97 -19.79 -34.02
CA GLU A 3 -33.54 -20.23 -32.70
C GLU A 3 -32.51 -19.22 -32.18
N GLY A 4 -32.84 -18.52 -31.10
CA GLY A 4 -31.91 -17.61 -30.45
C GLY A 4 -30.79 -18.42 -29.81
N GLU A 5 -29.55 -18.19 -30.23
CA GLU A 5 -28.37 -18.69 -29.54
C GLU A 5 -28.45 -18.31 -28.06
N CYS A 6 -28.59 -19.32 -27.21
CA CYS A 6 -28.53 -19.14 -25.77
C CYS A 6 -27.07 -18.85 -25.41
N LYS A 7 -26.67 -17.58 -25.43
CA LYS A 7 -25.33 -17.17 -25.00
C LYS A 7 -25.18 -17.56 -23.53
N HIS A 8 -24.28 -18.52 -23.26
CA HIS A 8 -23.84 -18.80 -21.90
C HIS A 8 -23.14 -17.54 -21.36
N VAL A 9 -23.84 -16.76 -20.54
CA VAL A 9 -23.25 -15.61 -19.86
C VAL A 9 -22.63 -16.09 -18.55
N GLN A 10 -21.30 -15.97 -18.43
CA GLN A 10 -20.57 -16.28 -17.20
C GLN A 10 -20.57 -15.05 -16.28
N PHE A 11 -20.74 -15.28 -14.99
CA PHE A 11 -20.83 -14.24 -13.96
C PHE A 11 -19.89 -14.56 -12.80
N SER A 12 -19.28 -13.53 -12.22
CA SER A 12 -18.54 -13.65 -10.97
C SER A 12 -19.47 -13.29 -9.82
N MET A 13 -19.41 -14.06 -8.74
CA MET A 13 -20.15 -13.77 -7.52
C MET A 13 -19.18 -13.75 -6.34
N THR A 14 -19.00 -12.57 -5.75
CA THR A 14 -18.29 -12.45 -4.47
C THR A 14 -19.32 -12.61 -3.35
N ILE A 15 -19.37 -13.80 -2.76
CA ILE A 15 -20.25 -14.09 -1.61
C ILE A 15 -19.53 -13.62 -0.35
N SER A 16 -20.12 -12.63 0.31
CA SER A 16 -19.68 -12.18 1.63
C SER A 16 -20.55 -12.87 2.68
N PHE A 17 -20.03 -13.85 3.38
CA PHE A 17 -20.68 -14.41 4.57
C PHE A 17 -20.51 -13.40 5.72
N PRO A 18 -21.55 -12.70 6.20
CA PRO A 18 -21.34 -11.73 7.26
C PRO A 18 -21.43 -12.44 8.60
N SER A 19 -20.29 -12.54 9.28
CA SER A 19 -20.23 -12.16 10.69
C SER A 19 -19.86 -10.67 10.86
N SER A 20 -19.53 -9.91 9.78
CA SER A 20 -18.95 -8.56 9.95
C SER A 20 -19.27 -7.47 8.89
N LEU A 21 -20.00 -7.73 7.81
CA LEU A 21 -20.45 -6.68 6.88
C LEU A 21 -21.90 -6.25 7.21
N PRO A 22 -22.14 -5.01 7.70
CA PRO A 22 -23.49 -4.55 7.97
C PRO A 22 -24.28 -4.49 6.65
N ARG A 23 -25.50 -5.03 6.60
CA ARG A 23 -26.41 -4.99 5.43
C ARG A 23 -26.49 -3.61 4.74
N LEU A 24 -26.37 -2.53 5.51
CA LEU A 24 -26.36 -1.15 5.03
C LEU A 24 -25.13 -0.83 4.14
N SER A 25 -23.96 -1.41 4.43
CA SER A 25 -22.76 -1.14 3.64
C SER A 25 -22.80 -1.81 2.26
N LEU A 26 -23.38 -3.01 2.17
CA LEU A 26 -23.54 -3.68 0.89
C LEU A 26 -24.56 -2.96 -0.01
N PHE A 27 -25.66 -2.48 0.58
CA PHE A 27 -26.70 -1.78 -0.18
C PHE A 27 -26.19 -0.49 -0.82
N LEU A 28 -25.55 0.40 -0.04
CA LEU A 28 -24.99 1.63 -0.59
C LEU A 28 -23.86 1.35 -1.58
N PHE A 29 -23.10 0.28 -1.37
CA PHE A 29 -22.06 -0.12 -2.30
C PHE A 29 -22.67 -0.56 -3.65
N ALA A 30 -23.72 -1.38 -3.63
CA ALA A 30 -24.46 -1.77 -4.83
C ALA A 30 -25.07 -0.56 -5.57
N GLU A 31 -25.59 0.44 -4.85
CA GLU A 31 -26.11 1.67 -5.45
C GLU A 31 -25.01 2.45 -6.20
N ILE A 32 -23.84 2.64 -5.58
CA ILE A 32 -22.70 3.30 -6.23
C ILE A 32 -22.26 2.50 -7.46
N LEU A 33 -22.10 1.19 -7.34
CA LEU A 33 -21.69 0.33 -8.46
C LEU A 33 -22.70 0.34 -9.61
N SER A 34 -23.99 0.46 -9.31
CA SER A 34 -25.07 0.40 -10.31
C SER A 34 -25.04 1.53 -11.34
N VAL A 35 -24.44 2.67 -10.99
CA VAL A 35 -24.33 3.84 -11.89
C VAL A 35 -22.97 3.94 -12.59
N LEU A 36 -22.07 2.99 -12.35
CA LEU A 36 -20.74 2.98 -12.94
C LEU A 36 -20.71 2.06 -14.17
N SER A 37 -20.30 2.61 -15.31
CA SER A 37 -20.21 1.88 -16.56
C SER A 37 -19.06 2.43 -17.40
N HIS A 38 -17.98 1.66 -17.52
CA HIS A 38 -16.83 2.01 -18.34
C HIS A 38 -16.10 0.73 -18.79
N LYS A 39 -15.50 0.74 -19.99
CA LYS A 39 -14.86 -0.45 -20.59
C LYS A 39 -13.75 -1.07 -19.73
N ASN A 40 -13.10 -0.28 -18.88
CA ASN A 40 -12.01 -0.69 -17.99
C ASN A 40 -12.43 -0.79 -16.52
N ILE A 41 -13.72 -0.84 -16.24
CA ILE A 41 -14.29 -1.06 -14.91
C ILE A 41 -15.14 -2.34 -14.97
N ILE A 42 -15.05 -3.21 -13.95
CA ILE A 42 -15.85 -4.44 -13.94
C ILE A 42 -17.34 -4.11 -13.93
N GLN A 43 -18.10 -4.73 -14.83
CA GLN A 43 -19.51 -4.42 -14.97
C GLN A 43 -20.28 -5.03 -13.80
N PHE A 44 -21.01 -4.19 -13.06
CA PHE A 44 -21.97 -4.62 -12.04
C PHE A 44 -23.27 -5.09 -12.71
N TYR A 45 -23.81 -6.22 -12.24
CA TYR A 45 -25.10 -6.75 -12.71
C TYR A 45 -26.17 -6.75 -11.64
N GLY A 46 -25.79 -6.94 -10.37
CA GLY A 46 -26.76 -6.95 -9.28
C GLY A 46 -26.14 -7.28 -7.94
N ALA A 47 -26.99 -7.29 -6.91
CA ALA A 47 -26.60 -7.67 -5.56
C ALA A 47 -27.62 -8.66 -4.99
N ILE A 48 -27.13 -9.60 -4.19
CA ILE A 48 -27.94 -10.52 -3.39
C ILE A 48 -28.06 -9.89 -2.00
N LEU A 49 -29.29 -9.59 -1.61
CA LEU A 49 -29.61 -8.88 -0.37
C LEU A 49 -30.46 -9.73 0.60
N GLU A 50 -30.51 -11.05 0.37
CA GLU A 50 -31.36 -12.00 1.10
C GLU A 50 -30.53 -12.82 2.09
N ALA A 51 -30.83 -12.68 3.40
CA ALA A 51 -30.15 -13.46 4.42
C ALA A 51 -30.33 -14.98 4.20
N PRO A 52 -29.31 -15.80 4.49
CA PRO A 52 -27.98 -15.44 5.04
C PRO A 52 -26.95 -15.03 3.97
N ASN A 53 -27.31 -15.05 2.69
CA ASN A 53 -26.38 -14.91 1.57
C ASN A 53 -26.39 -13.49 1.04
N TYR A 54 -25.34 -12.74 1.36
CA TYR A 54 -25.12 -11.40 0.84
C TYR A 54 -24.00 -11.43 -0.18
N GLY A 55 -24.15 -10.73 -1.30
CA GLY A 55 -23.15 -10.76 -2.35
C GLY A 55 -23.36 -9.76 -3.47
N ILE A 56 -22.32 -9.61 -4.28
CA ILE A 56 -22.32 -8.76 -5.47
C ILE A 56 -22.09 -9.66 -6.67
N VAL A 57 -22.85 -9.40 -7.72
CA VAL A 57 -22.76 -10.11 -9.00
C VAL A 57 -22.20 -9.15 -10.03
N THR A 58 -21.07 -9.53 -10.63
CA THR A 58 -20.38 -8.78 -11.66
C THR A 58 -20.13 -9.64 -12.90
N GLU A 59 -19.65 -9.00 -13.96
CA GLU A 59 -18.99 -9.68 -15.06
C GLU A 59 -17.88 -10.60 -14.57
N TYR A 60 -17.74 -11.75 -15.24
CA TYR A 60 -16.65 -12.69 -15.02
C TYR A 60 -15.50 -12.41 -15.98
N ALA A 61 -14.34 -12.08 -15.44
CA ALA A 61 -13.10 -11.95 -16.19
C ALA A 61 -12.37 -13.30 -16.20
N SER A 62 -12.48 -14.02 -17.32
CA SER A 62 -12.10 -15.44 -17.42
C SER A 62 -10.60 -15.72 -17.32
N ARG A 63 -9.74 -14.71 -17.46
CA ARG A 63 -8.28 -14.87 -17.37
C ARG A 63 -7.70 -14.54 -16.00
N GLY A 64 -8.56 -14.36 -15.00
CA GLY A 64 -8.14 -14.12 -13.62
C GLY A 64 -7.60 -12.71 -13.40
N SER A 65 -6.80 -12.56 -12.35
CA SER A 65 -6.19 -11.28 -11.98
C SER A 65 -4.91 -10.98 -12.75
N LEU A 66 -4.60 -9.70 -12.93
CA LEU A 66 -3.33 -9.25 -13.50
C LEU A 66 -2.15 -9.75 -12.67
N TYR A 67 -2.30 -9.84 -11.34
CA TYR A 67 -1.27 -10.41 -10.46
C TYR A 67 -0.93 -11.87 -10.80
N GLU A 68 -1.95 -12.70 -11.04
CA GLU A 68 -1.77 -14.10 -11.44
C GLU A 68 -1.14 -14.21 -12.83
N TYR A 69 -1.59 -13.38 -13.77
CA TYR A 69 -1.01 -13.34 -15.11
C TYR A 69 0.47 -12.95 -15.08
N LEU A 70 0.84 -11.89 -14.36
CA LEU A 70 2.24 -11.44 -14.25
C LEU A 70 3.14 -12.47 -13.55
N SER A 71 2.57 -13.35 -12.72
CA SER A 71 3.32 -14.43 -12.08
C SER A 71 3.45 -15.68 -12.96
N SER A 72 2.76 -15.71 -14.10
CA SER A 72 2.70 -16.86 -15.01
C SER A 72 3.75 -16.76 -16.12
N VAL A 73 4.04 -17.92 -16.75
CA VAL A 73 4.92 -18.00 -17.91
C VAL A 73 4.42 -17.21 -19.12
N ASP A 74 3.11 -16.99 -19.21
CA ASP A 74 2.49 -16.22 -20.30
C ASP A 74 2.93 -14.75 -20.30
N SER A 75 3.41 -14.24 -19.16
CA SER A 75 3.91 -12.86 -19.05
C SER A 75 5.26 -12.64 -19.74
N GLU A 76 5.99 -13.71 -20.07
CA GLU A 76 7.27 -13.63 -20.80
C GLU A 76 7.07 -13.21 -22.27
N GLU A 77 5.86 -13.40 -22.81
CA GLU A 77 5.46 -12.97 -24.15
C GLU A 77 5.03 -11.49 -24.20
N MET A 78 4.95 -10.80 -23.06
CA MET A 78 4.55 -9.39 -23.02
C MET A 78 5.59 -8.49 -23.69
N ASP A 79 5.12 -7.72 -24.66
CA ASP A 79 5.86 -6.65 -25.32
C ASP A 79 5.41 -5.26 -24.84
N MET A 80 6.06 -4.22 -25.38
CA MET A 80 5.77 -2.83 -25.09
C MET A 80 4.33 -2.45 -25.47
N ASP A 81 3.80 -2.96 -26.58
CA ASP A 81 2.45 -2.66 -27.03
C ASP A 81 1.40 -3.18 -26.05
N GLN A 82 1.62 -4.39 -25.50
CA GLN A 82 0.77 -4.97 -24.48
C GLN A 82 0.85 -4.18 -23.16
N VAL A 83 2.07 -3.84 -22.71
CA VAL A 83 2.30 -3.00 -21.51
C VAL A 83 1.62 -1.64 -21.67
N MET A 84 1.77 -0.99 -22.81
CA MET A 84 1.17 0.32 -23.08
C MET A 84 -0.35 0.24 -23.12
N THR A 85 -0.91 -0.79 -23.77
CA THR A 85 -2.37 -0.99 -23.84
C THR A 85 -2.95 -1.15 -22.44
N TRP A 86 -2.32 -1.98 -21.61
CA TRP A 86 -2.75 -2.24 -20.23
C TRP A 86 -2.56 -1.06 -19.29
N ALA A 87 -1.43 -0.35 -19.38
CA ALA A 87 -1.20 0.89 -18.66
C ALA A 87 -2.28 1.94 -18.98
N MET A 88 -2.61 2.10 -20.27
CA MET A 88 -3.69 3.00 -20.70
C MET A 88 -5.08 2.53 -20.24
N ASP A 89 -5.35 1.22 -20.24
CA ASP A 89 -6.64 0.67 -19.79
C ASP A 89 -6.88 0.96 -18.30
N ILE A 90 -5.89 0.70 -17.45
CA ILE A 90 -5.97 1.02 -16.01
C ILE A 90 -6.10 2.54 -15.83
N ALA A 91 -5.28 3.33 -16.52
CA ALA A 91 -5.33 4.79 -16.40
C ALA A 91 -6.68 5.38 -16.87
N LYS A 92 -7.30 4.83 -17.91
CA LYS A 92 -8.65 5.23 -18.38
C LYS A 92 -9.71 4.87 -17.36
N GLY A 93 -9.67 3.64 -16.81
CA GLY A 93 -10.59 3.22 -15.76
C GLY A 93 -10.51 4.12 -14.53
N MET A 94 -9.30 4.43 -14.08
CA MET A 94 -9.10 5.33 -12.93
C MET A 94 -9.50 6.78 -13.23
N HIS A 95 -9.21 7.29 -14.43
CA HIS A 95 -9.67 8.62 -14.84
C HIS A 95 -11.20 8.71 -14.80
N TYR A 96 -11.89 7.69 -15.31
CA TYR A 96 -13.34 7.60 -15.25
C TYR A 96 -13.85 7.69 -13.81
N LEU A 97 -13.30 6.87 -12.89
CA LEU A 97 -13.70 6.87 -11.49
C LEU A 97 -13.48 8.23 -10.79
N HIS A 98 -12.38 8.92 -11.11
CA HIS A 98 -12.00 10.18 -10.47
C HIS A 98 -12.75 11.40 -11.01
N ALA A 99 -13.09 11.42 -12.29
CA ALA A 99 -13.48 12.65 -12.99
C ALA A 99 -14.74 12.55 -13.87
N GLU A 100 -15.10 11.38 -14.40
CA GLU A 100 -16.18 11.24 -15.38
C GLU A 100 -17.42 10.53 -14.83
N ALA A 101 -17.24 9.69 -13.81
CA ALA A 101 -18.32 8.95 -13.17
C ALA A 101 -19.35 9.90 -12.52
N PRO A 102 -20.64 9.49 -12.46
CA PRO A 102 -21.70 10.29 -11.81
C PRO A 102 -21.41 10.62 -10.35
N VAL A 103 -20.67 9.73 -9.68
CA VAL A 103 -20.17 9.93 -8.31
C VAL A 103 -18.66 9.74 -8.36
N LYS A 104 -17.91 10.72 -7.85
CA LYS A 104 -16.45 10.63 -7.73
C LYS A 104 -16.08 9.48 -6.78
N VAL A 105 -15.30 8.52 -7.27
CA VAL A 105 -14.79 7.37 -6.51
C VAL A 105 -13.28 7.47 -6.38
N ILE A 106 -12.76 7.30 -5.17
CA ILE A 106 -11.33 7.06 -4.91
C ILE A 106 -11.22 5.59 -4.54
N HIS A 107 -10.34 4.85 -5.21
CA HIS A 107 -10.26 3.40 -5.05
C HIS A 107 -9.69 3.02 -3.68
N ARG A 108 -8.54 3.60 -3.31
CA ARG A 108 -7.74 3.37 -2.09
C ARG A 108 -7.14 1.97 -1.90
N ASP A 109 -7.42 1.05 -2.84
CA ASP A 109 -6.90 -0.33 -2.83
C ASP A 109 -6.58 -0.79 -4.26
N LEU A 110 -6.08 0.12 -5.09
CA LEU A 110 -5.66 -0.25 -6.44
C LEU A 110 -4.40 -1.13 -6.32
N LYS A 111 -4.44 -2.33 -6.88
CA LYS A 111 -3.34 -3.29 -6.93
C LYS A 111 -3.57 -4.28 -8.05
N SER A 112 -2.53 -4.96 -8.50
CA SER A 112 -2.61 -5.95 -9.59
C SER A 112 -3.61 -7.09 -9.32
N ARG A 113 -3.92 -7.41 -8.06
CA ARG A 113 -4.99 -8.37 -7.70
C ARG A 113 -6.40 -7.84 -7.95
N ASN A 114 -6.59 -6.52 -7.87
CA ASN A 114 -7.86 -5.83 -8.08
C ASN A 114 -8.01 -5.31 -9.52
N VAL A 115 -7.19 -5.84 -10.43
CA VAL A 115 -7.33 -5.63 -11.87
C VAL A 115 -7.44 -7.02 -12.49
N VAL A 116 -8.48 -7.26 -13.26
CA VAL A 116 -8.80 -8.56 -13.85
C VAL A 116 -8.77 -8.49 -15.37
N LEU A 117 -8.45 -9.63 -16.00
CA LEU A 117 -8.28 -9.73 -17.44
C LEU A 117 -9.44 -10.53 -18.06
N THR A 118 -10.10 -9.91 -19.04
CA THR A 118 -11.20 -10.52 -19.81
C THR A 118 -10.68 -11.51 -20.86
N ALA A 119 -11.58 -12.28 -21.48
CA ALA A 119 -11.24 -13.17 -22.60
C ALA A 119 -10.61 -12.40 -23.76
N GLU A 120 -11.06 -11.16 -23.99
CA GLU A 120 -10.62 -10.25 -25.06
C GLU A 120 -9.35 -9.46 -24.72
N ASN A 121 -8.57 -9.85 -23.71
CA ASN A 121 -7.34 -9.16 -23.31
C ASN A 121 -7.54 -7.72 -22.78
N VAL A 122 -8.76 -7.34 -22.41
CA VAL A 122 -9.06 -6.02 -21.83
C VAL A 122 -8.96 -6.08 -20.31
N LEU A 123 -8.24 -5.14 -19.71
CA LEU A 123 -8.16 -5.00 -18.25
C LEU A 123 -9.37 -4.25 -17.69
N LYS A 124 -9.90 -4.78 -16.59
CA LYS A 124 -10.99 -4.19 -15.82
C LYS A 124 -10.61 -4.08 -14.35
N ILE A 125 -10.81 -2.90 -13.79
CA ILE A 125 -10.58 -2.64 -12.36
C ILE A 125 -11.79 -3.18 -11.59
N CYS A 126 -11.56 -3.88 -10.48
CA CYS A 126 -12.58 -4.40 -9.56
C CYS A 126 -12.30 -3.93 -8.12
N ASP A 127 -13.19 -4.27 -7.18
CA ASP A 127 -13.06 -3.95 -5.75
C ASP A 127 -12.82 -2.46 -5.40
N PHE A 128 -13.23 -1.57 -6.31
CA PHE A 128 -13.28 -0.12 -6.06
C PHE A 128 -14.46 0.21 -5.15
N GLY A 129 -14.26 1.07 -4.15
CA GLY A 129 -15.35 1.64 -3.34
C GLY A 129 -15.66 0.94 -2.01
N ALA A 130 -15.00 -0.17 -1.66
CA ALA A 130 -15.05 -0.75 -0.31
C ALA A 130 -14.60 0.25 0.78
N SER A 131 -13.76 1.23 0.41
CA SER A 131 -13.03 2.11 1.32
C SER A 131 -13.75 3.41 1.71
N LYS A 132 -14.78 3.85 0.96
CA LYS A 132 -15.65 5.00 1.37
C LYS A 132 -16.74 4.59 2.36
N LEU A 133 -17.16 3.33 2.29
CA LEU A 133 -18.32 2.80 3.01
C LEU A 133 -17.96 2.11 4.32
N VAL A 134 -16.68 1.76 4.48
CA VAL A 134 -16.15 1.04 5.63
C VAL A 134 -15.11 1.90 6.34
N SER A 135 -15.49 3.12 6.76
CA SER A 135 -14.58 3.99 7.53
C SER A 135 -14.39 3.55 8.98
N HIS A 136 -15.00 2.44 9.40
CA HIS A 136 -14.94 1.97 10.80
C HIS A 136 -14.43 0.53 10.99
N THR A 137 -14.20 -0.26 9.93
CA THR A 137 -13.82 -1.68 10.09
C THR A 137 -12.85 -2.23 9.03
N THR A 138 -11.97 -1.42 8.43
CA THR A 138 -10.84 -1.95 7.64
C THR A 138 -9.78 -2.60 8.56
N HIS A 139 -10.16 -3.70 9.21
CA HIS A 139 -9.26 -4.71 9.80
C HIS A 139 -8.99 -5.87 8.83
N MET A 140 -9.55 -5.85 7.61
CA MET A 140 -9.33 -6.88 6.60
C MET A 140 -7.91 -6.74 6.01
N SER A 141 -6.98 -7.53 6.57
CA SER A 141 -5.65 -7.88 6.02
C SER A 141 -4.81 -6.71 5.46
N LEU A 142 -4.62 -5.64 6.25
CA LEU A 142 -3.67 -4.56 5.92
C LEU A 142 -2.25 -5.09 5.59
N VAL A 143 -1.84 -6.17 6.26
CA VAL A 143 -0.48 -6.74 6.18
C VAL A 143 -0.07 -7.15 4.75
N GLY A 144 -1.02 -7.47 3.86
CA GLY A 144 -0.71 -7.92 2.49
C GLY A 144 -0.73 -6.83 1.41
N THR A 145 -1.17 -5.61 1.73
CA THR A 145 -1.48 -4.57 0.72
C THR A 145 -0.50 -3.39 0.75
N PHE A 146 0.34 -3.29 1.79
CA PHE A 146 1.28 -2.18 1.97
C PHE A 146 2.16 -1.83 0.75
N PRO A 147 2.65 -2.78 -0.08
CA PRO A 147 3.47 -2.43 -1.25
C PRO A 147 2.80 -1.46 -2.23
N TRP A 148 1.47 -1.48 -2.33
CA TRP A 148 0.69 -0.61 -3.23
C TRP A 148 0.16 0.65 -2.55
N MET A 149 0.27 0.77 -1.24
CA MET A 149 -0.33 1.88 -0.48
C MET A 149 0.56 3.11 -0.48
N ALA A 150 -0.03 4.27 -0.75
CA ALA A 150 0.67 5.54 -0.64
C ALA A 150 1.06 5.85 0.82
N PRO A 151 2.18 6.58 1.07
CA PRO A 151 2.65 6.88 2.42
C PRO A 151 1.60 7.53 3.32
N GLU A 152 0.77 8.43 2.77
CA GLU A 152 -0.29 9.11 3.51
C GLU A 152 -1.44 8.17 3.89
N VAL A 153 -1.69 7.13 3.08
CA VAL A 153 -2.71 6.11 3.39
C VAL A 153 -2.21 5.22 4.53
N ILE A 154 -0.93 4.82 4.49
CA ILE A 154 -0.29 4.02 5.54
C ILE A 154 -0.33 4.75 6.89
N GLN A 155 -0.05 6.05 6.88
CA GLN A 155 -0.04 6.89 8.08
C GLN A 155 -1.44 7.37 8.51
N SER A 156 -2.51 6.98 7.81
CA SER A 156 -3.87 7.49 8.06
C SER A 156 -3.98 9.03 8.03
N LEU A 157 -3.16 9.68 7.21
CA LEU A 157 -3.18 11.12 6.96
C LEU A 157 -4.30 11.50 5.98
N PRO A 158 -4.63 12.79 5.79
CA PRO A 158 -5.61 13.21 4.79
C PRO A 158 -5.27 12.68 3.39
N VAL A 159 -6.18 11.86 2.85
CA VAL A 159 -5.99 11.17 1.56
C VAL A 159 -6.69 11.94 0.42
N SER A 160 -5.97 12.15 -0.68
CA SER A 160 -6.49 12.63 -1.97
C SER A 160 -6.59 11.49 -3.00
N GLU A 161 -7.22 11.76 -4.15
CA GLU A 161 -7.33 10.78 -5.24
C GLU A 161 -5.97 10.30 -5.78
N THR A 162 -4.93 11.11 -5.59
CA THR A 162 -3.54 10.79 -5.97
C THR A 162 -2.88 9.71 -5.12
N CYS A 163 -3.57 9.18 -4.09
CA CYS A 163 -3.17 7.89 -3.51
C CYS A 163 -3.29 6.76 -4.52
N ASP A 164 -4.31 6.78 -5.39
CA ASP A 164 -4.48 5.78 -6.44
C ASP A 164 -3.41 5.96 -7.54
N THR A 165 -2.90 7.18 -7.76
CA THR A 165 -1.75 7.42 -8.64
C THR A 165 -0.49 6.71 -8.13
N TYR A 166 -0.23 6.73 -6.82
CA TYR A 166 0.89 5.99 -6.24
C TYR A 166 0.75 4.49 -6.51
N SER A 167 -0.43 3.95 -6.22
CA SER A 167 -0.76 2.55 -6.45
C SER A 167 -0.63 2.15 -7.92
N TYR A 168 -1.08 3.00 -8.85
CA TYR A 168 -0.90 2.82 -10.28
C TYR A 168 0.58 2.72 -10.67
N GLY A 169 1.44 3.55 -10.07
CA GLY A 169 2.89 3.47 -10.28
C GLY A 169 3.47 2.11 -9.90
N VAL A 170 2.97 1.50 -8.83
CA VAL A 170 3.39 0.15 -8.41
C VAL A 170 2.88 -0.92 -9.39
N VAL A 171 1.63 -0.82 -9.85
CA VAL A 171 1.09 -1.76 -10.86
C VAL A 171 1.83 -1.63 -12.20
N LEU A 172 2.22 -0.42 -12.59
CA LEU A 172 3.06 -0.19 -13.77
C LEU A 172 4.44 -0.83 -13.61
N TRP A 173 5.04 -0.71 -12.43
CA TRP A 173 6.30 -1.37 -12.10
C TRP A 173 6.17 -2.90 -12.20
N GLU A 174 5.09 -3.49 -11.67
CA GLU A 174 4.83 -4.93 -11.77
C GLU A 174 4.69 -5.38 -13.23
N MET A 175 4.02 -4.62 -14.10
CA MET A 175 3.91 -4.98 -15.53
C MET A 175 5.27 -4.97 -16.24
N LEU A 176 6.16 -4.05 -15.84
CA LEU A 176 7.50 -3.93 -16.43
C LEU A 176 8.47 -4.99 -15.91
N THR A 177 8.43 -5.30 -14.61
CA THR A 177 9.41 -6.21 -13.98
C THR A 177 8.89 -7.65 -13.87
N ARG A 178 7.58 -7.85 -13.86
CA ARG A 178 6.91 -9.10 -13.46
C ARG A 178 7.48 -9.67 -12.15
N GLU A 179 7.85 -8.78 -11.23
CA GLU A 179 8.31 -9.12 -9.89
C GLU A 179 7.27 -8.70 -8.86
N VAL A 180 7.32 -9.36 -7.69
CA VAL A 180 6.47 -8.97 -6.56
C VAL A 180 7.12 -7.77 -5.86
N PRO A 181 6.40 -6.65 -5.65
CA PRO A 181 6.98 -5.47 -5.02
C PRO A 181 7.39 -5.78 -3.57
N PHE A 182 8.62 -5.41 -3.19
CA PHE A 182 9.21 -5.72 -1.89
C PHE A 182 9.15 -7.21 -1.51
N LYS A 183 9.41 -8.10 -2.48
CA LYS A 183 9.37 -9.55 -2.28
C LYS A 183 10.20 -9.99 -1.06
N GLY A 184 9.57 -10.75 -0.17
CA GLY A 184 10.20 -11.30 1.03
C GLY A 184 10.22 -10.38 2.24
N PHE A 185 9.62 -9.19 2.16
CA PHE A 185 9.33 -8.33 3.30
C PHE A 185 7.91 -8.55 3.83
N GLU A 186 7.75 -8.50 5.14
CA GLU A 186 6.46 -8.46 5.81
C GLU A 186 5.79 -7.08 5.66
N GLY A 187 4.46 -7.05 5.77
CA GLY A 187 3.69 -5.84 5.55
C GLY A 187 4.14 -4.62 6.35
N LEU A 188 4.39 -4.79 7.65
CA LEU A 188 4.83 -3.69 8.52
C LEU A 188 6.24 -3.21 8.19
N GLN A 189 7.12 -4.09 7.72
CA GLN A 189 8.46 -3.73 7.26
C GLN A 189 8.38 -2.84 6.01
N VAL A 190 7.53 -3.24 5.05
CA VAL A 190 7.27 -2.42 3.85
C VAL A 190 6.68 -1.06 4.22
N ALA A 191 5.72 -1.03 5.15
CA ALA A 191 5.13 0.22 5.62
C ALA A 191 6.19 1.18 6.18
N TRP A 192 7.09 0.66 7.02
CA TRP A 192 8.19 1.45 7.57
C TRP A 192 9.19 1.91 6.49
N LEU A 193 9.57 1.04 5.55
CA LEU A 193 10.46 1.39 4.43
C LEU A 193 9.89 2.53 3.57
N VAL A 194 8.61 2.44 3.23
CA VAL A 194 7.92 3.42 2.37
C VAL A 194 7.76 4.78 3.06
N VAL A 195 7.40 4.77 4.34
CA VAL A 195 7.09 5.97 5.13
C VAL A 195 8.35 6.62 5.69
N GLU A 196 9.16 5.89 6.45
CA GLU A 196 10.29 6.43 7.22
C GLU A 196 11.58 6.49 6.40
N LYS A 197 11.80 5.53 5.48
CA LYS A 197 12.99 5.52 4.62
C LYS A 197 12.76 6.11 3.24
N HIS A 198 11.51 6.45 2.92
CA HIS A 198 11.11 6.92 1.60
C HIS A 198 11.52 5.95 0.47
N GLU A 199 11.64 4.67 0.78
CA GLU A 199 12.03 3.63 -0.18
C GLU A 199 10.90 3.39 -1.18
N ARG A 200 11.26 3.01 -2.41
CA ARG A 200 10.33 2.68 -3.51
C ARG A 200 10.81 1.41 -4.20
N PRO A 201 9.95 0.71 -4.96
CA PRO A 201 10.40 -0.43 -5.77
C PRO A 201 11.56 -0.03 -6.70
N THR A 202 12.61 -0.84 -6.74
CA THR A 202 13.81 -0.58 -7.54
C THR A 202 13.46 -0.49 -9.02
N ILE A 203 13.72 0.65 -9.66
CA ILE A 203 13.65 0.79 -11.11
C ILE A 203 14.99 0.35 -11.68
N PRO A 204 15.07 -0.73 -12.47
CA PRO A 204 16.35 -1.19 -12.98
C PRO A 204 16.97 -0.17 -13.94
N SER A 205 18.30 -0.13 -13.98
CA SER A 205 19.09 0.89 -14.69
C SER A 205 18.82 0.93 -16.21
N SER A 206 18.50 -0.23 -16.79
CA SER A 206 18.18 -0.39 -18.21
C SER A 206 16.71 -0.09 -18.58
N CYS A 207 15.87 0.24 -17.59
CA CYS A 207 14.47 0.62 -17.82
C CYS A 207 14.39 1.88 -18.71
N PRO A 208 13.54 1.90 -19.76
CA PRO A 208 13.41 3.08 -20.61
C PRO A 208 13.05 4.34 -19.78
N ALA A 209 13.77 5.43 -20.03
CA ALA A 209 13.69 6.65 -19.21
C ALA A 209 12.25 7.17 -19.07
N SER A 210 11.45 7.09 -20.13
CA SER A 210 10.05 7.54 -20.13
C SER A 210 9.18 6.78 -19.11
N PHE A 211 9.37 5.46 -18.98
CA PHE A 211 8.67 4.67 -17.96
C PHE A 211 9.21 4.93 -16.56
N ALA A 212 10.54 5.02 -16.43
CA ALA A 212 11.19 5.33 -15.15
C ALA A 212 10.71 6.68 -14.58
N ASP A 213 10.63 7.72 -15.42
CA ASP A 213 10.19 9.05 -15.03
C ASP A 213 8.70 9.09 -14.69
N LEU A 214 7.87 8.33 -15.42
CA LEU A 214 6.45 8.18 -15.09
C LEU A 214 6.26 7.52 -13.71
N MET A 215 6.99 6.43 -13.43
CA MET A 215 6.94 5.76 -12.12
C MET A 215 7.42 6.69 -10.99
N ARG A 216 8.56 7.38 -11.17
CA ARG A 216 9.08 8.35 -10.20
C ARG A 216 8.07 9.45 -9.89
N ARG A 217 7.40 10.00 -10.91
CA ARG A 217 6.34 10.99 -10.74
C ARG A 217 5.13 10.46 -9.97
N CYS A 218 4.77 9.20 -10.17
CA CYS A 218 3.69 8.57 -9.40
C CYS A 218 4.04 8.37 -7.92
N TRP A 219 5.33 8.25 -7.59
CA TRP A 219 5.84 7.96 -6.25
C TRP A 219 6.37 9.15 -5.46
N ILE A 220 6.16 10.38 -5.96
CA ILE A 220 6.50 11.61 -5.24
C ILE A 220 5.86 11.59 -3.85
N ALA A 221 6.64 11.95 -2.82
CA ALA A 221 6.18 11.93 -1.44
C ALA A 221 4.96 12.85 -1.23
N GLU A 222 5.03 14.09 -1.72
CA GLU A 222 3.94 15.06 -1.66
C GLU A 222 2.78 14.65 -2.59
N PRO A 223 1.59 14.31 -2.06
CA PRO A 223 0.48 13.79 -2.88
C PRO A 223 -0.03 14.78 -3.94
N LYS A 224 0.13 16.09 -3.70
CA LYS A 224 -0.31 17.15 -4.62
C LYS A 224 0.56 17.31 -5.87
N GLU A 225 1.81 16.86 -5.80
CA GLU A 225 2.76 16.92 -6.91
C GLU A 225 2.64 15.70 -7.85
N ARG A 226 1.97 14.64 -7.40
CA ARG A 226 1.69 13.46 -8.22
C ARG A 226 0.75 13.81 -9.37
N PRO A 227 0.95 13.22 -10.56
CA PRO A 227 0.11 13.51 -11.70
C PRO A 227 -1.30 12.94 -11.54
N GLN A 228 -2.27 13.70 -12.04
CA GLN A 228 -3.63 13.23 -12.21
C GLN A 228 -3.70 12.21 -13.36
N PHE A 229 -4.68 11.29 -13.35
CA PHE A 229 -4.80 10.27 -14.41
C PHE A 229 -4.93 10.86 -15.82
N LYS A 230 -5.54 12.04 -15.97
CA LYS A 230 -5.56 12.78 -17.25
C LYS A 230 -4.15 13.12 -17.75
N GLN A 231 -3.25 13.54 -16.85
CA GLN A 231 -1.85 13.84 -17.18
C GLN A 231 -1.06 12.55 -17.47
N ILE A 232 -1.34 11.46 -16.76
CA ILE A 232 -0.77 10.14 -17.03
C ILE A 232 -1.16 9.68 -18.44
N LEU A 233 -2.43 9.77 -18.81
CA LEU A 233 -2.91 9.42 -20.14
C LEU A 233 -2.21 10.23 -21.24
N SER A 234 -2.09 11.55 -21.07
CA SER A 234 -1.34 12.40 -22.02
C SER A 234 0.15 12.03 -22.10
N THR A 235 0.76 11.62 -20.99
CA THR A 235 2.16 11.14 -20.97
C THR A 235 2.28 9.83 -21.73
N LEU A 236 1.36 8.87 -21.50
CA LEU A 236 1.33 7.58 -22.21
C LEU A 236 1.07 7.75 -23.72
N GLU A 237 0.19 8.67 -24.12
CA GLU A 237 -0.03 8.98 -25.54
C GLU A 237 1.23 9.54 -26.20
N THR A 238 1.95 10.41 -25.49
CA THR A 238 3.25 10.92 -25.96
C THR A 238 4.27 9.79 -26.10
N MET A 239 4.35 8.89 -25.12
CA MET A 239 5.23 7.72 -25.14
C MET A 239 4.90 6.78 -26.30
N LYS A 240 3.62 6.55 -26.58
CA LYS A 240 3.16 5.69 -27.69
C LYS A 240 3.61 6.23 -29.06
N ASN A 241 3.77 7.54 -29.20
CA ASN A 241 4.23 8.18 -30.43
C ASN A 241 5.75 8.22 -30.58
N ASP A 242 6.52 7.77 -29.58
CA ASP A 242 7.98 7.67 -29.66
C ASP A 242 8.40 6.43 -30.44
N SER A 243 8.98 6.63 -31.62
CA SER A 243 9.41 5.54 -32.51
C SER A 243 10.54 4.69 -31.95
N LYS A 244 11.31 5.18 -30.96
CA LYS A 244 12.45 4.46 -30.36
C LYS A 244 12.05 3.65 -29.14
N LEU A 245 10.94 4.00 -28.50
CA LEU A 245 10.52 3.40 -27.25
C LEU A 245 10.17 1.90 -27.36
N PRO A 246 9.54 1.40 -28.45
CA PRO A 246 9.27 -0.02 -28.61
C PRO A 246 10.54 -0.88 -28.54
N ASP A 247 11.58 -0.52 -29.29
CA ASP A 247 12.84 -1.29 -29.31
C ASP A 247 13.54 -1.27 -27.94
N GLN A 248 13.60 -0.10 -27.30
CA GLN A 248 14.19 0.04 -25.96
C GLN A 248 13.43 -0.76 -24.91
N CYS A 249 12.10 -0.67 -24.93
CA CYS A 249 11.23 -1.33 -23.96
C CYS A 249 11.23 -2.85 -24.17
N ASN A 250 11.10 -3.33 -25.41
CA ASN A 250 11.16 -4.76 -25.70
C ASN A 250 12.53 -5.34 -25.34
N SER A 251 13.63 -4.63 -25.64
CA SER A 251 14.96 -5.03 -25.19
C SER A 251 15.05 -5.14 -23.67
N PHE A 252 14.48 -4.18 -22.93
CA PHE A 252 14.43 -4.23 -21.47
C PHE A 252 13.58 -5.42 -20.96
N LEU A 253 12.37 -5.58 -21.51
CA LEU A 253 11.40 -6.60 -21.12
C LEU A 253 11.96 -8.02 -21.32
N HIS A 254 12.68 -8.29 -22.40
CA HIS A 254 13.27 -9.62 -22.66
C HIS A 254 14.63 -9.84 -21.99
N ASN A 255 15.27 -8.77 -21.48
CA ASN A 255 16.55 -8.86 -20.79
C ASN A 255 16.40 -8.96 -19.25
N LYS A 256 15.31 -9.56 -18.79
CA LYS A 256 14.99 -9.72 -17.36
C LYS A 256 16.10 -10.39 -16.57
N ALA A 257 16.80 -11.36 -17.16
CA ALA A 257 17.89 -12.06 -16.48
C ALA A 257 19.06 -11.14 -16.08
N GLU A 258 19.33 -10.09 -16.85
CA GLU A 258 20.44 -9.16 -16.57
C GLU A 258 20.08 -8.19 -15.45
N TRP A 259 18.93 -7.53 -15.53
CA TRP A 259 18.58 -6.48 -14.56
C TRP A 259 17.89 -7.00 -13.29
N ARG A 260 17.43 -8.26 -13.25
CA ARG A 260 16.81 -8.83 -12.04
C ARG A 260 17.75 -8.84 -10.84
N CYS A 261 19.06 -9.01 -11.06
CA CYS A 261 20.03 -8.93 -9.98
C CYS A 261 20.01 -7.56 -9.28
N GLU A 262 19.75 -6.46 -9.97
CA GLU A 262 19.67 -5.12 -9.36
C GLU A 262 18.53 -5.03 -8.33
N ILE A 263 17.39 -5.65 -8.64
CA ILE A 263 16.24 -5.72 -7.71
C ILE A 263 16.60 -6.62 -6.53
N GLU A 264 17.14 -7.81 -6.79
CA GLU A 264 17.53 -8.78 -5.76
C GLU A 264 18.59 -8.20 -4.80
N GLU A 265 19.60 -7.52 -5.33
CA GLU A 265 20.65 -6.83 -4.55
C GLU A 265 20.05 -5.73 -3.67
N THR A 266 19.09 -4.96 -4.18
CA THR A 266 18.41 -3.93 -3.38
C THR A 266 17.63 -4.57 -2.23
N LEU A 267 16.86 -5.64 -2.51
CA LEU A 267 16.09 -6.34 -1.49
C LEU A 267 17.01 -6.95 -0.42
N GLU A 268 18.14 -7.53 -0.80
CA GLU A 268 19.10 -8.10 0.16
C GLU A 268 19.76 -7.01 1.02
N ARG A 269 20.15 -5.88 0.41
CA ARG A 269 20.65 -4.70 1.14
C ARG A 269 19.63 -4.20 2.17
N LEU A 270 18.36 -4.15 1.81
CA LEU A 270 17.29 -3.70 2.71
C LEU A 270 17.09 -4.67 3.89
N LYS A 271 17.15 -5.99 3.66
CA LYS A 271 17.09 -6.99 4.74
C LYS A 271 18.27 -6.87 5.69
N GLN A 272 19.47 -6.66 5.14
CA GLN A 272 20.67 -6.48 5.94
C GLN A 272 20.58 -5.22 6.83
N LEU A 273 20.10 -4.11 6.26
CA LEU A 273 19.87 -2.87 7.01
C LEU A 273 18.85 -3.05 8.13
N GLU A 274 17.78 -3.81 7.89
CA GLU A 274 16.79 -4.12 8.91
C GLU A 274 17.38 -4.93 10.07
N MET A 275 18.14 -5.98 9.76
CA MET A 275 18.81 -6.81 10.77
C MET A 275 19.80 -5.97 11.60
N GLU A 276 20.55 -5.07 10.96
CA GLU A 276 21.46 -4.14 11.64
C GLU A 276 20.73 -3.16 12.55
N LEU A 277 19.57 -2.62 12.12
CA LEU A 277 18.75 -1.73 12.94
C LEU A 277 18.19 -2.47 14.15
N SER A 278 17.66 -3.68 13.97
CA SER A 278 17.16 -4.51 15.08
C SER A 278 18.25 -4.80 16.12
N CYS A 279 19.48 -5.10 15.68
CA CYS A 279 20.62 -5.30 16.56
C CYS A 279 20.96 -4.03 17.38
N LYS A 280 20.97 -2.85 16.72
CA LYS A 280 21.22 -1.56 17.39
C LYS A 280 20.12 -1.20 18.39
N GLU A 281 18.86 -1.49 18.08
CA GLU A 281 17.73 -1.28 19.00
C GLU A 281 17.87 -2.11 20.28
N GLN A 282 18.28 -3.38 20.15
CA GLN A 282 18.54 -4.25 21.32
C GLN A 282 19.69 -3.72 22.17
N GLU A 283 20.78 -3.26 21.54
CA GLU A 283 21.92 -2.68 22.25
C GLU A 283 21.52 -1.40 23.00
N LEU A 284 20.72 -0.53 22.37
CA LEU A 284 20.20 0.68 23.00
C LEU A 284 19.28 0.35 24.18
N ALA A 285 18.37 -0.61 24.03
CA ALA A 285 17.50 -1.07 25.11
C ALA A 285 18.30 -1.63 26.30
N GLU A 286 19.40 -2.33 26.05
CA GLU A 286 20.30 -2.80 27.11
C GLU A 286 21.06 -1.66 27.79
N ARG A 287 21.50 -0.65 27.04
CA ARG A 287 22.12 0.56 27.59
C ARG A 287 21.13 1.35 28.46
N GLU A 288 19.89 1.50 28.01
CA GLU A 288 18.80 2.15 28.78
C GLU A 288 18.54 1.41 30.08
N ARG A 289 18.39 0.08 30.05
CA ARG A 289 18.26 -0.74 31.28
C ARG A 289 19.40 -0.50 32.27
N ARG A 290 20.64 -0.49 31.78
CA ARG A 290 21.83 -0.24 32.63
C ARG A 290 21.84 1.16 33.23
N LEU A 291 21.41 2.16 32.47
CA LEU A 291 21.29 3.54 32.96
C LEU A 291 20.22 3.65 34.04
N THR A 292 19.03 3.07 33.82
CA THR A 292 17.95 3.04 34.81
C THR A 292 18.37 2.33 36.09
N GLU A 293 19.07 1.20 36.00
CA GLU A 293 19.63 0.52 37.17
C GLU A 293 20.66 1.39 37.91
N TRP A 294 21.51 2.10 37.17
CA TRP A 294 22.50 3.00 37.76
C TRP A 294 21.87 4.20 38.46
N GLU A 295 20.84 4.80 37.86
CA GLU A 295 20.05 5.89 38.47
C GLU A 295 19.34 5.41 39.74
N ASN A 296 18.72 4.23 39.72
CA ASN A 296 18.09 3.64 40.91
C ASN A 296 19.09 3.43 42.05
N ARG A 297 20.30 2.90 41.74
CA ARG A 297 21.38 2.75 42.73
C ARG A 297 21.82 4.10 43.31
N LEU A 298 21.91 5.16 42.51
CA LEU A 298 22.22 6.50 42.99
C LEU A 298 21.13 7.05 43.92
N MET A 299 19.86 6.82 43.58
CA MET A 299 18.72 7.26 44.38
C MET A 299 18.66 6.53 45.74
N GLU A 300 18.90 5.21 45.76
CA GLU A 300 19.02 4.44 47.01
C GLU A 300 20.18 4.93 47.88
N ARG A 301 21.33 5.23 47.27
CA ARG A 301 22.48 5.78 47.98
C ARG A 301 22.20 7.17 48.55
N SER A 302 21.43 8.00 47.84
CA SER A 302 20.98 9.30 48.33
C SER A 302 19.95 9.19 49.45
N ARG A 303 19.09 8.16 49.46
CA ARG A 303 18.08 7.93 50.50
C ARG A 303 18.67 7.33 51.79
N SER A 304 19.76 6.57 51.67
CA SER A 304 20.47 5.97 52.81
C SER A 304 21.44 6.91 53.52
N CYS A 305 21.75 8.08 52.94
CA CYS A 305 22.48 9.14 53.62
C CYS A 305 21.52 10.07 54.41
N THR A 306 21.52 9.98 55.74
CA THR A 306 20.83 10.93 56.63
C THR A 306 21.44 12.34 56.54
N PRO A 307 20.65 13.43 56.71
CA PRO A 307 21.18 14.79 56.66
C PRO A 307 22.08 15.06 57.87
N VAL A 308 23.37 15.30 57.63
CA VAL A 308 24.26 15.90 58.63
C VAL A 308 24.09 17.42 58.56
N SER A 309 23.88 18.05 59.72
CA SER A 309 23.69 19.50 59.86
C SER A 309 24.87 20.33 59.30
N PRO A 310 24.63 21.57 58.84
CA PRO A 310 25.58 22.27 57.98
C PRO A 310 26.61 23.06 58.78
N GLN A 311 27.89 22.79 58.56
CA GLN A 311 28.94 23.79 58.72
C GLN A 311 29.91 23.69 57.54
N HIS A 312 30.26 24.86 57.01
CA HIS A 312 31.10 25.14 55.84
C HIS A 312 30.41 25.16 54.47
N SER A 313 30.08 26.38 54.09
CA SER A 313 29.82 26.86 52.75
C SER A 313 30.91 26.45 51.77
N VAL A 314 30.64 25.41 50.97
CA VAL A 314 31.31 25.21 49.69
C VAL A 314 30.30 25.57 48.62
N GLN A 315 30.48 26.73 47.98
CA GLN A 315 29.77 27.11 46.78
C GLN A 315 30.06 26.07 45.69
N LYS A 316 29.23 25.02 45.62
CA LYS A 316 29.13 24.20 44.42
C LYS A 316 28.50 25.09 43.35
N LYS A 317 29.35 25.65 42.48
CA LYS A 317 28.90 26.14 41.17
C LYS A 317 28.07 25.02 40.55
N LYS A 318 26.74 25.21 40.52
CA LYS A 318 25.87 24.54 39.55
C LYS A 318 26.41 24.95 38.19
N LYS A 319 27.32 24.17 37.61
CA LYS A 319 27.34 24.07 36.16
C LYS A 319 26.04 23.36 35.84
N HIS A 320 25.02 24.17 35.56
CA HIS A 320 23.94 23.79 34.65
C HIS A 320 24.64 23.34 33.36
N LEU A 321 25.00 22.06 33.30
CA LEU A 321 25.03 21.40 32.02
C LEU A 321 23.55 21.21 31.69
N ILE A 322 22.97 22.27 31.13
CA ILE A 322 21.80 22.13 30.29
C ILE A 322 22.32 21.28 29.13
N LEU A 323 22.27 19.96 29.28
CA LEU A 323 22.07 19.11 28.12
C LEU A 323 20.68 19.52 27.65
N GLN A 324 20.65 20.53 26.78
CA GLN A 324 19.47 20.82 26.01
C GLN A 324 19.16 19.50 25.28
N PRO A 325 17.97 18.92 25.46
CA PRO A 325 17.44 18.01 24.47
C PRO A 325 17.08 18.89 23.27
N HIS A 326 18.07 19.36 22.51
CA HIS A 326 17.79 19.92 21.22
C HIS A 326 17.52 18.76 20.28
N LEU A 327 16.21 18.58 20.08
CA LEU A 327 15.55 18.06 18.90
C LEU A 327 15.91 16.63 18.50
N ILE A 328 15.14 15.66 19.01
CA ILE A 328 14.26 14.85 18.14
C ILE A 328 12.97 14.57 18.92
N LEU A 329 12.14 15.60 19.10
CA LEU A 329 10.71 15.47 19.44
C LEU A 329 10.03 16.81 19.14
N CYS A 330 9.68 17.04 17.87
CA CYS A 330 8.41 17.66 17.46
C CYS A 330 8.37 17.87 15.94
N SER A 331 7.84 16.86 15.24
CA SER A 331 6.75 17.00 14.26
C SER A 331 6.49 15.57 13.78
N THR A 332 5.50 14.83 14.23
CA THR A 332 4.09 15.21 14.30
C THR A 332 3.37 14.38 15.36
N HIS A 333 2.55 15.06 16.15
CA HIS A 333 1.41 14.40 16.77
C HIS A 333 0.40 14.12 15.66
N SER A 334 0.27 12.85 15.25
CA SER A 334 -0.99 12.28 14.78
C SER A 334 -0.89 10.76 14.71
N VAL A 335 -1.16 10.15 15.87
CA VAL A 335 -1.85 8.86 16.03
C VAL A 335 -1.16 7.59 15.50
N LEU A 336 -0.16 7.09 16.24
CA LEU A 336 0.04 5.64 16.39
C LEU A 336 -0.47 5.26 17.79
N HIS A 337 -1.69 4.74 17.84
CA HIS A 337 -2.24 4.18 19.08
C HIS A 337 -1.45 2.93 19.47
N SER A 338 -1.08 2.83 20.74
CA SER A 338 -0.36 1.71 21.33
C SER A 338 -1.19 0.42 21.25
N ILE A 339 -0.76 -0.51 20.40
CA ILE A 339 -1.25 -1.90 20.39
C ILE A 339 -0.58 -2.63 21.55
N THR A 340 -1.35 -2.97 22.59
CA THR A 340 -0.83 -3.79 23.70
C THR A 340 -1.18 -5.25 23.43
N ILE A 341 -0.16 -6.10 23.28
CA ILE A 341 -0.32 -7.54 23.08
C ILE A 341 -0.45 -8.21 24.46
N GLN A 342 -1.63 -8.76 24.77
CA GLN A 342 -1.77 -9.68 25.89
C GLN A 342 -1.75 -11.12 25.40
N LYS A 343 -0.92 -11.95 26.04
CA LYS A 343 -0.78 -13.38 25.74
C LYS A 343 -1.98 -14.12 26.34
N GLY A 344 -2.86 -14.65 25.50
CA GLY A 344 -3.96 -15.54 25.93
C GLY A 344 -3.45 -16.95 26.22
N GLU A 345 -4.10 -17.66 27.15
CA GLU A 345 -3.70 -18.99 27.65
C GLU A 345 -4.00 -20.18 26.71
N SER A 346 -4.16 -19.97 25.40
CA SER A 346 -4.32 -21.07 24.44
C SER A 346 -3.58 -20.83 23.11
N PRO A 347 -2.92 -21.85 22.55
CA PRO A 347 -1.87 -21.67 21.53
C PRO A 347 -2.36 -21.31 20.11
N HIS A 348 -3.67 -21.04 19.90
CA HIS A 348 -4.21 -20.87 18.54
C HIS A 348 -5.07 -19.63 18.28
N TYR A 349 -5.21 -18.69 19.22
CA TYR A 349 -5.89 -17.42 18.95
C TYR A 349 -5.27 -16.24 19.72
N TYR A 350 -4.91 -15.17 19.00
CA TYR A 350 -4.57 -13.87 19.60
C TYR A 350 -5.81 -12.97 19.57
N HIS A 351 -6.25 -12.49 20.73
CA HIS A 351 -7.28 -11.46 20.82
C HIS A 351 -6.63 -10.08 20.83
N TYR A 352 -7.03 -9.21 19.91
CA TYR A 352 -6.61 -7.81 19.83
C TYR A 352 -7.76 -6.94 20.33
N GLU A 353 -7.54 -6.21 21.42
CA GLU A 353 -8.54 -5.27 21.96
C GLU A 353 -8.01 -3.84 21.80
N VAL A 354 -8.72 -3.01 21.03
CA VAL A 354 -8.39 -1.60 20.82
C VAL A 354 -9.34 -0.75 21.66
N LYS A 355 -8.84 -0.11 22.73
CA LYS A 355 -9.63 0.82 23.54
C LYS A 355 -9.59 2.22 22.92
N CYS A 356 -10.73 2.67 22.39
CA CYS A 356 -10.92 4.08 22.01
C CYS A 356 -11.22 4.92 23.26
N GLY A 357 -10.32 5.82 23.63
CA GLY A 357 -10.60 6.90 24.57
C GLY A 357 -11.27 8.07 23.83
N GLN A 358 -12.46 8.50 24.28
CA GLN A 358 -13.09 9.73 23.81
C GLN A 358 -12.23 10.93 24.23
N ALA A 359 -11.85 11.77 23.27
CA ALA A 359 -11.16 13.02 23.53
C ALA A 359 -12.16 14.05 24.09
N LEU A 360 -11.84 14.64 25.25
CA LEU A 360 -12.51 15.81 25.83
C LEU A 360 -11.89 17.11 25.28
#